data_AF-A0A8M1KKM9-F1
#
_entry.id   AF-A0A8M1KKM9-F1
#
_cell.length_a   1.000
_cell.length_b   1.000
_cell.length_c   1.000
_cell.angle_alpha   90.00
_cell.angle_beta   90.00
_cell.angle_gamma   90.00
#
_symmetry.space_group_name_H-M   'P 1'
#
loop_
_entity.id
_entity.type
_entity.pdbx_description
1 polymer ?
#
loop_
_entity_poly.entity_id
_entity_poly.type
_entity_poly.pdbx_seq_one_letter_code
_entity_poly.pdbx_strand_id
1 'polypeptide(L)'
;MTGMFSGVGTGVFLIALVWIVACALTILLSRTTGATKLGIVPVLLLAIIITLILLFFPRASEVPSPVKEVEIVDNFFIGRYVLLSLVSVVFLAVLFMLLPLHLLEPVYAKPLRTH
;
A
#
# COMPACT_ATOMS: atom_id res chain seq x y z
N MET A 1 25.66 -12.89 -8.70
CA MET A 1 24.92 -13.98 -8.01
C MET A 1 24.86 -13.75 -6.49
N THR A 2 24.34 -12.60 -6.03
CA THR A 2 24.25 -12.25 -4.59
C THR A 2 22.85 -11.75 -4.21
N GLY A 3 21.81 -12.31 -4.85
CA GLY A 3 20.41 -11.85 -4.70
C GLY A 3 19.37 -12.95 -4.51
N MET A 4 19.79 -14.18 -4.21
CA MET A 4 18.88 -15.31 -3.97
C MET A 4 18.91 -15.69 -2.49
N PHE A 5 17.83 -15.42 -1.78
CA PHE A 5 17.58 -16.05 -0.48
C PHE A 5 16.66 -17.25 -0.74
N SER A 6 17.14 -18.46 -0.46
CA SER A 6 16.38 -19.72 -0.62
C SER A 6 15.85 -20.02 -2.04
N GLY A 7 16.57 -19.60 -3.09
CA GLY A 7 16.13 -19.81 -4.48
C GLY A 7 15.07 -18.82 -4.97
N VAL A 8 14.63 -17.90 -4.11
CA VAL A 8 13.66 -16.84 -4.41
C VAL A 8 14.41 -15.50 -4.48
N GLY A 9 14.06 -14.65 -5.44
CA GLY A 9 14.68 -13.33 -5.58
C GLY A 9 14.40 -12.43 -4.37
N THR A 10 15.40 -11.68 -3.90
CA THR A 10 15.32 -10.75 -2.77
C THR A 10 14.08 -9.85 -2.78
N GLY A 11 13.65 -9.38 -3.96
CA GLY A 11 12.45 -8.55 -4.09
C GLY A 11 11.15 -9.25 -3.69
N VAL A 12 11.01 -10.54 -3.99
CA VAL A 12 9.81 -11.33 -3.60
C VAL A 12 9.82 -11.57 -2.10
N PHE A 13 11.00 -11.80 -1.51
CA PHE A 13 11.15 -11.92 -0.06
C PHE A 13 10.75 -10.64 0.67
N LEU A 14 11.15 -9.47 0.16
CA LEU A 14 10.75 -8.18 0.72
C LEU A 14 9.24 -7.93 0.60
N ILE A 15 8.62 -8.25 -0.54
CA ILE A 15 7.17 -8.14 -0.72
C ILE A 15 6.44 -9.06 0.26
N ALA A 16 6.87 -10.32 0.39
CA ALA A 16 6.28 -11.27 1.32
C ALA A 16 6.37 -10.76 2.77
N LEU A 17 7.53 -10.23 3.18
CA LEU A 17 7.71 -9.68 4.51
C LEU A 17 6.80 -8.48 4.78
N VAL A 18 6.66 -7.56 3.81
CA VAL A 18 5.74 -6.41 3.92
C VAL A 18 4.30 -6.88 4.13
N TRP A 19 3.85 -7.87 3.36
CA TRP A 19 2.49 -8.41 3.49
C TRP A 19 2.27 -9.18 4.80
N ILE A 20 3.26 -9.94 5.28
CA ILE A 20 3.17 -10.63 6.58
C ILE A 20 2.96 -9.61 7.71
N VAL A 21 3.74 -8.52 7.72
CA VAL A 21 3.62 -7.46 8.73
C VAL A 21 2.28 -6.74 8.61
N ALA A 22 1.85 -6.41 7.38
CA ALA A 22 0.55 -5.79 7.14
C ALA A 22 -0.60 -6.66 7.64
N CYS A 23 -0.60 -7.96 7.30
CA CYS A 23 -1.59 -8.92 7.78
C CYS A 23 -1.58 -9.05 9.31
N ALA A 24 -0.40 -9.13 9.93
CA ALA A 24 -0.27 -9.19 11.39
C ALA A 24 -0.88 -7.96 12.07
N LEU A 25 -0.57 -6.75 11.58
CA LEU A 25 -1.16 -5.51 12.07
C LEU A 25 -2.68 -5.49 11.86
N THR A 26 -3.16 -5.99 10.72
CA THR A 26 -4.59 -6.07 10.42
C THR A 26 -5.33 -7.00 11.40
N ILE A 27 -4.71 -8.14 11.73
CA ILE A 27 -5.23 -9.09 12.73
C ILE A 27 -5.20 -8.48 14.14
N LEU A 28 -4.17 -7.70 14.50
CA LEU A 28 -4.13 -7.02 15.78
C LEU A 28 -5.23 -5.95 15.89
N LEU A 29 -5.43 -5.16 14.84
CA LEU A 29 -6.47 -4.14 14.79
C LEU A 29 -7.88 -4.74 14.75
N SER A 30 -8.07 -5.91 14.16
CA SER A 30 -9.39 -6.57 14.12
C SER A 30 -9.89 -6.98 15.51
N ARG A 31 -8.98 -7.15 16.48
CA ARG A 31 -9.30 -7.45 17.89
C ARG A 31 -9.74 -6.23 18.69
N THR A 32 -9.53 -5.02 18.16
CA THR A 32 -9.99 -3.78 18.82
C THR A 32 -11.48 -3.56 18.58
N THR A 33 -12.18 -2.91 19.51
CA THR A 33 -13.62 -2.65 19.41
C THR A 33 -13.87 -1.17 19.15
N GLY A 34 -14.78 -0.84 18.21
CA GLY A 34 -15.13 0.54 17.88
C GLY A 34 -14.36 1.12 16.67
N ALA A 35 -14.21 2.45 16.65
CA ALA A 35 -13.65 3.20 15.52
C ALA A 35 -12.19 2.85 15.17
N THR A 36 -11.46 2.19 16.06
CA THR A 36 -10.09 1.70 15.84
C THR A 36 -10.00 0.60 14.77
N LYS A 37 -11.10 -0.12 14.48
CA LYS A 37 -11.17 -1.07 13.35
C LYS A 37 -11.03 -0.40 11.98
N LEU A 38 -11.38 0.89 11.86
CA LEU A 38 -11.15 1.64 10.62
C LEU A 38 -9.66 1.78 10.29
N GLY A 39 -8.76 1.61 11.26
CA GLY A 39 -7.32 1.61 11.04
C GLY A 39 -6.80 0.47 10.16
N ILE A 40 -7.60 -0.58 9.91
CA ILE A 40 -7.28 -1.66 8.97
C ILE A 40 -7.10 -1.12 7.54
N VAL A 41 -7.96 -0.18 7.17
CA VAL A 41 -8.00 0.41 5.84
C VAL A 41 -6.68 1.10 5.48
N PRO A 42 -6.17 2.09 6.24
CA PRO A 42 -4.91 2.75 5.90
C PRO A 42 -3.71 1.79 5.95
N VAL A 43 -3.72 0.76 6.80
CA VAL A 43 -2.66 -0.26 6.86
C VAL A 43 -2.57 -1.06 5.56
N LEU A 44 -3.72 -1.49 5.02
CA LEU A 44 -3.75 -2.20 3.72
C LEU A 44 -3.36 -1.29 2.56
N LEU A 45 -3.81 -0.03 2.57
CA LEU A 45 -3.41 0.92 1.54
C LEU A 45 -1.91 1.14 1.53
N LEU A 46 -1.30 1.34 2.70
CA LEU A 46 0.14 1.51 2.84
C LEU A 46 0.91 0.32 2.28
N ALA A 47 0.47 -0.91 2.56
CA ALA A 47 1.09 -2.12 2.03
C ALA A 47 1.04 -2.18 0.49
N ILE A 48 -0.12 -1.84 -0.10
CA ILE A 48 -0.29 -1.78 -1.56
C ILE A 48 0.65 -0.74 -2.18
N ILE A 49 0.80 0.43 -1.55
CA ILE A 49 1.70 1.49 -2.02
C ILE A 49 3.15 1.04 -2.03
N ILE A 50 3.60 0.41 -0.94
CA ILE A 50 4.96 -0.13 -0.85
C ILE A 50 5.19 -1.16 -1.96
N THR A 51 4.20 -2.01 -2.25
CA THR A 51 4.33 -2.98 -3.36
C THR A 51 4.36 -2.33 -4.74
N LEU A 52 3.57 -1.28 -4.98
CA LEU A 52 3.60 -0.54 -6.24
C LEU A 52 4.95 0.13 -6.45
N ILE A 53 5.50 0.76 -5.41
CA ILE A 53 6.84 1.39 -5.47
C ILE A 53 7.90 0.34 -5.79
N LEU A 54 7.88 -0.80 -5.09
CA LEU A 54 8.84 -1.90 -5.33
C LEU A 54 8.69 -2.54 -6.71
N LEU A 55 7.48 -2.58 -7.27
CA LEU A 55 7.19 -3.12 -8.60
C LEU A 55 7.62 -2.17 -9.71
N PHE A 56 7.33 -0.87 -9.54
CA PHE A 56 7.67 0.16 -10.53
C PHE A 56 9.13 0.61 -10.46
N PHE A 57 9.85 0.27 -9.39
CA PHE A 57 11.28 0.54 -9.33
C PHE A 57 12.00 -0.28 -10.40
N PRO A 58 12.62 0.35 -11.41
CA PRO A 58 13.28 -0.38 -12.48
C PRO A 58 14.43 -1.19 -11.88
N ARG A 59 14.29 -2.53 -11.92
CA ARG A 59 15.33 -3.46 -11.48
C ARG A 59 16.55 -3.26 -12.38
N ALA A 60 17.70 -2.89 -11.79
CA ALA A 60 18.94 -2.73 -12.54
C ALA A 60 19.22 -3.99 -13.38
N SER A 61 19.48 -3.80 -14.68
CA SER A 61 19.68 -4.90 -15.62
C SER A 61 20.91 -5.71 -15.23
N GLU A 62 20.70 -6.98 -14.89
CA GLU A 62 21.77 -7.91 -14.46
C GLU A 62 22.51 -8.53 -15.67
N VAL A 63 22.25 -8.02 -16.89
CA VAL A 63 22.83 -8.53 -18.14
C VAL A 63 23.92 -7.56 -18.63
N PRO A 64 25.18 -8.00 -18.78
CA PRO A 64 26.15 -7.22 -19.53
C PRO A 64 25.84 -7.46 -21.02
N SER A 65 24.96 -6.68 -21.62
CA SER A 65 24.72 -6.76 -23.08
C SER A 65 25.29 -5.53 -23.77
N PRO A 66 26.16 -5.73 -24.78
CA PRO A 66 26.88 -4.66 -25.45
C PRO A 66 25.94 -3.87 -26.35
N VAL A 67 26.10 -2.54 -26.35
CA VAL A 67 25.71 -1.62 -27.43
C VAL A 67 24.29 -1.84 -27.98
N LYS A 68 23.29 -1.40 -27.23
CA LYS A 68 22.30 -0.47 -27.78
C LYS A 68 21.86 0.41 -26.62
N GLU A 69 22.29 1.66 -26.67
CA GLU A 69 21.87 2.68 -25.72
C GLU A 69 20.34 2.64 -25.63
N VAL A 70 19.81 2.24 -24.46
CA VAL A 70 18.40 2.41 -24.17
C VAL A 70 18.22 3.92 -24.08
N GLU A 71 17.89 4.56 -25.20
CA GLU A 71 17.54 5.97 -25.19
C GLU A 71 16.32 6.13 -24.29
N ILE A 72 16.55 6.73 -23.13
CA ILE A 72 15.49 7.10 -22.20
C ILE A 72 14.74 8.27 -22.86
N VAL A 73 13.69 7.95 -23.62
CA VAL A 73 12.86 8.93 -24.34
C VAL A 73 12.18 9.90 -23.38
N ASP A 74 11.94 9.49 -22.14
CA ASP A 74 11.38 10.33 -21.08
C ASP A 74 12.23 10.24 -19.81
N ASN A 75 13.13 11.22 -19.64
CA ASN A 75 14.00 11.34 -18.46
C ASN A 75 13.21 11.48 -17.15
N PHE A 76 11.92 11.85 -17.19
CA PHE A 76 11.10 12.09 -16.01
C PHE A 76 10.10 10.96 -15.71
N PHE A 77 10.24 9.81 -16.38
CA PHE A 77 9.38 8.64 -16.22
C PHE A 77 9.22 8.24 -14.75
N ILE A 78 10.34 8.07 -14.02
CA ILE A 78 10.32 7.71 -12.58
C ILE A 78 9.58 8.78 -11.75
N GLY A 79 9.82 10.06 -12.01
CA GLY A 79 9.17 11.16 -11.30
C GLY A 79 7.65 11.10 -11.44
N ARG A 80 7.13 10.76 -12.62
CA ARG A 80 5.70 10.63 -12.87
C ARG A 80 5.07 9.46 -12.10
N TYR A 81 5.71 8.29 -12.05
CA TYR A 81 5.17 7.17 -11.27
C TYR A 81 5.22 7.43 -9.77
N VAL A 82 6.25 8.12 -9.27
CA VAL A 82 6.32 8.53 -7.87
C VAL A 82 5.19 9.51 -7.55
N LEU A 83 4.96 10.50 -8.42
CA LEU A 83 3.90 11.48 -8.23
C LEU A 83 2.51 10.83 -8.28
N LEU A 84 2.28 9.94 -9.26
CA LEU A 84 1.05 9.20 -9.42
C LEU A 84 0.78 8.30 -8.20
N SER A 85 1.81 7.60 -7.72
CA SER A 85 1.73 6.79 -6.51
C SER A 85 1.31 7.67 -5.33
N LEU A 86 2.01 8.78 -5.08
CA LEU A 86 1.73 9.71 -3.99
C LEU A 86 0.29 10.26 -4.04
N VAL A 87 -0.15 10.73 -5.21
CA VAL A 87 -1.51 11.25 -5.42
C VAL A 87 -2.54 10.17 -5.16
N SER A 88 -2.29 8.94 -5.61
CA SER A 88 -3.20 7.82 -5.35
C SER A 88 -3.34 7.54 -3.85
N VAL A 89 -2.26 7.63 -3.06
CA VAL A 89 -2.29 7.43 -1.61
C VAL A 89 -3.15 8.46 -0.93
N VAL A 90 -2.88 9.73 -1.23
CA VAL A 90 -3.55 10.87 -0.61
C VAL A 90 -5.04 10.81 -0.93
N PHE A 91 -5.37 10.53 -2.19
CA PHE A 91 -6.75 10.33 -2.61
C PHE A 91 -7.44 9.24 -1.80
N LEU A 92 -6.81 8.07 -1.67
CA LEU A 92 -7.39 6.92 -1.00
C LEU A 92 -7.52 7.15 0.51
N ALA A 93 -6.51 7.73 1.15
CA ALA A 93 -6.56 8.11 2.56
C ALA A 93 -7.70 9.10 2.84
N VAL A 94 -7.84 10.14 2.01
CA VAL A 94 -8.92 11.13 2.14
C VAL A 94 -10.28 10.47 1.92
N LEU A 95 -10.42 9.63 0.90
CA LEU A 95 -11.66 8.90 0.59
C LEU A 95 -12.12 8.07 1.80
N PHE A 96 -11.19 7.32 2.39
CA PHE A 96 -11.50 6.46 3.53
C PHE A 96 -11.67 7.19 4.84
N MET A 97 -11.09 8.38 4.99
CA MET A 97 -11.35 9.24 6.15
C MET A 97 -12.70 9.95 6.03
N LEU A 98 -13.14 10.29 4.82
CA LEU A 98 -14.41 10.95 4.55
C LEU A 98 -15.62 10.02 4.79
N LEU A 99 -15.49 8.74 4.45
CA LEU A 99 -16.55 7.72 4.65
C LEU A 99 -17.09 7.68 6.10
N PRO A 100 -16.27 7.43 7.14
CA PRO A 100 -16.76 7.34 8.52
C PRO A 100 -17.13 8.70 9.12
N LEU A 101 -16.45 9.78 8.72
CA LEU A 101 -16.61 11.08 9.36
C LEU A 101 -17.82 11.86 8.86
N HIS A 102 -18.22 11.68 7.61
CA HIS A 102 -19.28 12.49 6.99
C HIS A 102 -20.40 11.68 6.36
N LEU A 103 -20.15 10.44 5.91
CA LEU A 103 -21.19 9.63 5.25
C LEU A 103 -21.85 8.61 6.20
N LEU A 104 -21.10 8.10 7.17
CA LEU A 104 -21.58 7.06 8.10
C LEU A 104 -21.89 7.63 9.49
N GLU A 105 -22.45 8.85 9.54
CA GLU A 105 -22.80 9.48 10.81
C GLU A 105 -23.87 8.62 11.53
N PRO A 106 -23.60 8.18 12.78
CA PRO A 106 -24.48 7.23 13.45
C PRO A 106 -25.80 7.90 13.84
N VAL A 107 -26.89 7.48 13.20
CA VAL A 107 -28.25 7.90 13.58
C VAL A 107 -28.70 7.07 14.78
N TYR A 108 -28.61 7.65 15.98
CA TYR A 108 -29.06 7.00 17.21
C TYR A 108 -30.59 6.94 17.27
N ALA A 109 -31.12 5.75 17.53
CA ALA A 109 -32.56 5.55 17.71
C ALA A 109 -33.05 6.17 19.04
N LYS A 110 -34.25 6.72 19.02
CA LYS A 110 -34.91 7.30 20.21
C LYS A 110 -35.20 6.18 21.22
N PRO A 111 -34.89 6.36 22.53
CA PRO A 111 -35.10 5.31 23.52
C PRO A 111 -36.60 4.99 23.66
N LEU A 112 -36.93 3.70 23.63
CA LEU A 112 -38.28 3.21 23.89
C LEU A 112 -38.60 3.42 25.37
N ARG A 113 -39.66 4.17 25.66
CA ARG A 113 -40.18 4.31 27.04
C ARG A 113 -40.71 2.95 27.47
N THR A 114 -39.95 2.26 28.30
CA THR A 114 -40.44 1.11 29.08
C THR A 114 -41.40 1.66 30.15
N HIS A 115 -42.63 1.17 30.11
CA HIS A 115 -43.75 1.59 30.95
C HIS A 115 -43.81 0.79 32.25
#